data_AF-A0A842FBC9-F1
#
_entry.id   AF-A0A842FBC9-F1
#
_cell.length_a   1.000
_cell.length_b   1.000
_cell.length_c   1.000
_cell.angle_alpha   90.00
_cell.angle_beta   90.00
_cell.angle_gamma   90.00
#
_symmetry.space_group_name_H-M   'P 1'
#
loop_
_entity.id
_entity.type
_entity.pdbx_description
1 polymer ?
#
loop_
_entity_poly.entity_id
_entity_poly.type
_entity_poly.pdbx_seq_one_letter_code
_entity_poly.pdbx_strand_id
1 'polypeptide(L)' 'MVQDINLVNVKKAVENLPPAMQNNLRTGTRKHNFTLVDIANPQQGKVAEVFGAGGGTQIQLGTVVDWYEKLGLLKEVAK' A
#
# COMPACT_ATOMS: atom_id res chain seq x y z
N MET A 1 -5.56 -0.51 -15.42
CA MET A 1 -4.80 0.74 -15.19
C MET A 1 -4.51 0.85 -13.71
N VAL A 2 -3.37 1.41 -13.34
CA VAL A 2 -3.03 1.69 -11.93
C VAL A 2 -3.96 2.80 -11.43
N GLN A 3 -4.50 2.65 -10.22
CA GLN A 3 -5.37 3.65 -9.60
C GLN A 3 -4.58 4.51 -8.60
N ASP A 4 -5.00 5.77 -8.44
CA ASP A 4 -4.43 6.64 -7.42
C ASP A 4 -4.63 6.05 -6.02
N ILE A 5 -3.64 6.23 -5.16
CA ILE A 5 -3.73 5.79 -3.77
C ILE A 5 -4.60 6.79 -2.99
N ASN A 6 -5.83 6.38 -2.71
CA ASN A 6 -6.76 7.09 -1.83
C ASN A 6 -7.78 6.09 -1.25
N LEU A 7 -8.55 6.52 -0.25
CA LEU A 7 -9.44 5.62 0.48
C LEU A 7 -10.55 5.01 -0.41
N VAL A 8 -11.03 5.75 -1.40
CA VAL A 8 -12.08 5.27 -2.33
C VAL A 8 -11.54 4.14 -3.19
N ASN A 9 -10.38 4.33 -3.80
CA ASN A 9 -9.75 3.33 -4.66
C ASN A 9 -9.29 2.11 -3.85
N VAL A 10 -8.75 2.29 -2.64
CA VAL A 10 -8.40 1.18 -1.75
C VAL A 10 -9.63 0.33 -1.43
N LYS A 11 -10.75 0.94 -1.02
CA LYS A 11 -11.99 0.19 -0.71
C LYS A 11 -12.50 -0.58 -1.92
N LYS A 12 -12.57 0.09 -3.08
CA LYS A 12 -12.99 -0.54 -4.33
C LYS A 12 -12.05 -1.69 -4.74
N ALA A 13 -10.75 -1.54 -4.56
CA ALA A 13 -9.78 -2.60 -4.85
C ALA A 13 -9.99 -3.81 -3.92
N VAL A 14 -10.22 -3.58 -2.63
CA VAL A 14 -10.52 -4.65 -1.66
C VAL A 14 -11.82 -5.39 -1.99
N GLU A 15 -12.87 -4.66 -2.36
CA GLU A 15 -14.17 -5.26 -2.76
C GLU A 15 -14.04 -6.17 -4.00
N ASN A 16 -13.11 -5.83 -4.91
CA ASN A 16 -12.83 -6.61 -6.10
C ASN A 16 -11.87 -7.80 -5.86
N LEU A 17 -11.28 -7.93 -4.67
CA LEU A 17 -10.44 -9.08 -4.35
C LEU A 17 -11.28 -10.36 -4.20
N PRO A 18 -10.75 -11.54 -4.56
CA PRO A 18 -11.34 -12.81 -4.19
C PRO A 18 -11.57 -12.90 -2.67
N PRO A 19 -12.65 -13.55 -2.20
CA PRO A 19 -12.98 -13.64 -0.77
C PRO A 19 -11.83 -14.16 0.11
N ALA A 20 -11.04 -15.11 -0.40
CA ALA A 20 -9.85 -15.62 0.28
C ALA A 20 -8.79 -14.52 0.50
N MET A 21 -8.57 -13.64 -0.48
CA MET A 21 -7.63 -12.53 -0.36
C MET A 21 -8.15 -11.42 0.56
N GLN A 22 -9.47 -11.16 0.55
CA GLN A 22 -10.08 -10.25 1.53
C GLN A 22 -9.89 -10.76 2.98
N ASN A 23 -10.04 -12.07 3.18
CA ASN A 23 -9.78 -12.70 4.48
C ASN A 23 -8.31 -12.60 4.89
N ASN A 24 -7.38 -12.81 3.96
CA ASN A 24 -5.96 -12.66 4.21
C ASN A 24 -5.61 -11.22 4.58
N LEU A 25 -6.16 -10.23 3.87
CA LEU A 25 -5.97 -8.81 4.18
C LEU A 25 -6.50 -8.48 5.57
N ARG A 26 -7.73 -8.90 5.90
CA ARG A 26 -8.33 -8.70 7.24
C ARG A 26 -7.52 -9.35 8.36
N THR A 27 -6.89 -10.49 8.08
CA THR A 27 -6.03 -11.17 9.06
C THR A 27 -4.72 -10.41 9.23
N GLY A 28 -4.14 -9.93 8.12
CA GLY A 28 -2.95 -9.09 8.12
C GLY A 28 -3.15 -7.78 8.88
N THR A 29 -4.24 -7.06 8.64
CA THR A 29 -4.56 -5.80 9.32
C THR A 29 -4.64 -5.97 10.83
N ARG A 30 -5.29 -7.05 11.30
CA ARG A 30 -5.37 -7.38 12.74
C ARG A 30 -4.02 -7.79 13.33
N LYS A 31 -3.27 -8.63 12.63
CA LYS A 31 -1.99 -9.18 13.12
C LYS A 31 -0.90 -8.10 13.20
N HIS A 32 -0.90 -7.16 12.25
CA HIS A 32 0.15 -6.16 12.09
C HIS A 32 -0.32 -4.73 12.41
N ASN A 33 -1.54 -4.58 12.95
CA ASN A 33 -2.11 -3.32 13.42
C ASN A 33 -2.05 -2.18 12.39
N PHE A 34 -2.44 -2.46 11.15
CA PHE A 34 -2.64 -1.44 10.10
C PHE A 34 -4.06 -1.50 9.55
N THR A 35 -4.48 -0.44 8.87
CA THR A 35 -5.84 -0.23 8.37
C THR A 35 -5.83 0.10 6.87
N LEU A 36 -7.02 0.13 6.26
CA LEU A 36 -7.16 0.63 4.88
C LEU A 36 -6.85 2.12 4.77
N VAL A 37 -6.98 2.88 5.87
CA VAL A 37 -6.59 4.29 5.93
C VAL A 37 -5.08 4.42 5.82
N ASP A 38 -4.31 3.51 6.43
CA ASP A 38 -2.84 3.51 6.32
C ASP A 38 -2.40 3.16 4.90
N ILE A 39 -3.09 2.25 4.21
CA ILE A 39 -2.84 1.97 2.80
C ILE A 39 -3.13 3.20 1.93
N ALA A 40 -4.24 3.89 2.22
CA ALA A 40 -4.72 5.04 1.47
C ALA A 40 -3.91 6.33 1.68
N ASN A 41 -3.07 6.40 2.71
CA ASN A 41 -2.30 7.58 3.06
C ASN A 41 -0.82 7.25 3.22
N PRO A 42 -0.13 6.78 2.16
CA PRO A 42 1.31 6.62 2.21
C PRO A 42 1.96 7.98 2.46
N GLN A 43 2.90 8.04 3.40
CA GLN A 43 3.58 9.29 3.69
C GLN A 43 4.63 9.56 2.60
N GLN A 44 4.60 10.75 2.02
CA GLN A 44 5.57 11.19 1.03
C GLN A 44 6.44 12.29 1.64
N GLY A 45 7.76 12.13 1.58
CA GLY A 45 8.68 13.09 2.17
C GLY A 45 10.12 12.90 1.71
N LYS A 46 10.92 13.94 1.95
CA LYS A 46 12.38 13.86 1.87
C LYS A 46 12.82 13.10 3.12
N VAL A 47 13.13 11.81 3.01
CA VAL A 47 13.48 11.03 4.20
C VAL A 47 14.76 11.58 4.81
N ALA A 48 14.64 12.05 6.04
CA ALA A 48 15.76 12.29 6.93
C ALA A 48 16.13 10.94 7.58
N GLU A 49 17.35 10.48 7.30
CA GLU A 49 18.21 9.57 8.09
C GLU A 49 17.74 8.16 8.50
N VAL A 50 16.46 7.77 8.39
CA VAL A 50 15.99 6.48 8.97
C VAL A 50 15.99 5.26 8.04
N PHE A 51 16.09 5.41 6.71
CA PHE A 51 16.00 4.29 5.75
C PHE A 51 17.32 3.94 5.03
N GLY A 52 18.44 4.54 5.42
CA GLY A 52 19.73 4.34 4.76
C GLY A 52 19.88 5.16 3.47
N ALA A 53 21.13 5.33 3.02
CA ALA A 53 21.58 6.28 2.01
C ALA A 53 20.84 6.17 0.66
N GLY A 54 19.79 6.97 0.51
CA GLY A 54 19.09 7.17 -0.76
C GLY A 54 18.58 8.60 -0.81
N GLY A 55 19.39 9.52 -1.33
CA GLY A 55 18.95 10.89 -1.57
C GLY A 55 17.76 10.91 -2.54
N GLY A 56 16.72 11.69 -2.24
CA GLY A 56 15.54 11.82 -3.09
C GLY A 56 14.24 11.97 -2.29
N THR A 57 13.11 12.02 -3.01
CA THR A 57 11.77 11.88 -2.41
C THR A 57 11.49 10.39 -2.24
N GLN A 58 11.21 9.95 -1.01
CA GLN A 58 10.82 8.58 -0.70
C GLN A 58 9.35 8.52 -0.28
N ILE A 59 8.75 7.35 -0.45
CA ILE A 59 7.37 7.07 -0.05
C ILE A 59 7.40 5.99 1.02
N GLN A 60 6.88 6.29 2.20
CA GLN A 60 6.63 5.31 3.25
C GLN A 60 5.23 4.74 3.07
N LEU A 61 5.17 3.45 2.75
CA LEU A 61 3.92 2.71 2.64
C LEU A 61 3.37 2.34 4.02
N GLY A 62 2.04 2.29 4.16
CA GLY A 62 1.36 1.89 5.40
C GLY A 62 1.40 0.38 5.65
N THR A 63 1.87 -0.42 4.68
CA THR A 63 2.07 -1.86 4.77
C THR A 63 3.08 -2.31 3.71
N VAL A 64 3.32 -3.62 3.58
CA VAL A 64 4.22 -4.19 2.56
C VAL A 64 3.76 -3.89 1.13
N VAL A 65 4.72 -3.72 0.21
CA VAL A 65 4.47 -3.37 -1.20
C VAL A 65 3.54 -4.35 -1.93
N ASP A 66 3.62 -5.64 -1.58
CA ASP A 66 2.81 -6.71 -2.15
C ASP A 66 1.30 -6.44 -2.05
N TRP A 67 0.84 -5.78 -0.98
CA TRP A 67 -0.57 -5.38 -0.87
C TRP A 67 -0.95 -4.27 -1.86
N TYR A 68 -0.06 -3.32 -2.11
CA TYR A 68 -0.31 -2.26 -3.08
C TYR A 68 -0.39 -2.81 -4.51
N GLU A 69 0.44 -3.80 -4.84
CA GLU A 69 0.40 -4.48 -6.14
C GLU A 69 -0.86 -5.31 -6.31
N LYS A 70 -1.23 -6.11 -5.30
CA LYS A 70 -2.47 -6.90 -5.29
C LYS A 70 -3.73 -6.03 -5.40
N LEU A 71 -3.69 -4.82 -4.86
CA LEU A 71 -4.77 -3.84 -4.96
C LEU A 71 -4.72 -3.03 -6.27
N GLY A 72 -3.70 -3.23 -7.13
CA GLY A 72 -3.55 -2.49 -8.38
C GLY A 72 -3.22 -1.00 -8.19
N LEU A 73 -2.67 -0.66 -7.03
CA LEU A 73 -2.29 0.70 -6.62
C LEU A 73 -0.84 1.04 -6.96
N LEU A 74 0.00 0.01 -7.06
CA LEU A 74 1.36 0.09 -7.57
C LEU A 74 1.58 -0.98 -8.63
N LYS A 75 2.51 -0.71 -9.54
CA LYS A 75 2.95 -1.65 -10.55
C LYS A 75 4.43 -1.42 -10.82
N GLU A 76 5.22 -2.47 -10.81
CA GLU A 76 6.59 -2.42 -11.29
C GLU A 76 6.63 -2.09 -12.79
N VAL A 77 7.52 -1.16 -13.16
CA VAL A 77 7.79 -0.82 -14.56
C VAL A 77 9.14 -1.43 -14.91
N ALA A 78 9.11 -2.45 -15.77
CA ALA A 78 10.35 -3.04 -16.30
C ALA A 78 11.16 -1.95 -17.03
N LYS A 79 12.47 -1.99 -16.85
CA LYS A 79 13.42 -1.01 -17.38
C LYS A 79 13.75 -1.26 -18.85
#